data_AF-A0A2H9U105-F1
#
_entry.id   AF-A0A2H9U105-F1
#
_cell.length_a   1.000
_cell.length_b   1.000
_cell.length_c   1.000
_cell.angle_alpha   90.00
_cell.angle_beta   90.00
_cell.angle_gamma   90.00
#
_symmetry.space_group_name_H-M   'P 1'
#
loop_
_entity.id
_entity.type
_entity.pdbx_description
1 polymer ?
#
loop_
_entity_poly.entity_id
_entity_poly.type
_entity_poly.pdbx_seq_one_letter_code
_entity_poly.pdbx_strand_id
1 'polypeptide(L)'
;IGDQGVGGMGIPIGKLSLYTLGAGIHPACCLPIALDVGTDNQALLDDPMYLGQPHKRIRGKEYDDFIEKFVAGVKRHFPNAVLQWEDFSKSNAFNNLTRYQQVLPSFNDDIQGTGAVVLAGIIGAVKLKGESLAQQNYLVYGAGAGGVGVADQICAGLVREGMALQAARDRIYILDTQGLVCDNREGLDEYKQRYAKPARLLTSWDTEVAGRASLADVLRYVPITVLLGTSGAGGAFQAQHIELMLTHCDRPMVFPLSNPTANCEALPEDIYRWSNGKAIVATGSPFKDVHFAGQDHRVGQGNNVFIFPGVGLAAIVSQLSEMSADIFTTAAFALAECVSDVDLASGAVYPRISELRSISLHVATAVLKDIVRNDPSHPLTGQDLQQHILSQMWEPVYLPYRRV
;
A
#
# COMPACT_ATOMS: atom_id res chain seq x y z
N ILE A 1 -7.01 -11.19 -8.08
CA ILE A 1 -7.98 -12.30 -8.30
C ILE A 1 -7.31 -13.62 -8.71
N GLY A 2 -6.11 -13.90 -8.18
CA GLY A 2 -5.32 -15.07 -8.59
C GLY A 2 -4.67 -14.89 -9.97
N ASP A 3 -4.21 -16.01 -10.54
CA ASP A 3 -3.48 -16.05 -11.81
C ASP A 3 -4.42 -15.88 -13.02
N GLN A 4 -4.26 -14.76 -13.73
CA GLN A 4 -5.02 -14.43 -14.93
C GLN A 4 -4.18 -14.49 -16.22
N GLY A 5 -2.92 -14.94 -16.15
CA GLY A 5 -2.02 -14.98 -17.30
C GLY A 5 -1.94 -13.63 -18.04
N VAL A 6 -1.99 -13.65 -19.37
CA VAL A 6 -2.04 -12.42 -20.20
C VAL A 6 -3.32 -11.61 -20.02
N GLY A 7 -4.40 -12.22 -19.51
CA GLY A 7 -5.65 -11.54 -19.17
C GLY A 7 -5.47 -10.46 -18.09
N GLY A 8 -4.36 -10.49 -17.34
CA GLY A 8 -3.97 -9.44 -16.39
C GLY A 8 -3.61 -8.09 -17.03
N MET A 9 -3.48 -7.99 -18.36
CA MET A 9 -3.09 -6.75 -19.06
C MET A 9 -4.01 -5.54 -18.78
N GLY A 10 -5.26 -5.77 -18.38
CA GLY A 10 -6.17 -4.70 -17.96
C GLY A 10 -5.66 -3.89 -16.76
N ILE A 11 -4.87 -4.50 -15.88
CA ILE A 11 -4.32 -3.86 -14.68
C ILE A 11 -3.34 -2.73 -15.03
N PRO A 12 -2.24 -2.96 -15.79
CA PRO A 12 -1.33 -1.87 -16.18
C PRO A 12 -2.02 -0.81 -17.05
N ILE A 13 -2.99 -1.18 -17.90
CA ILE A 13 -3.79 -0.20 -18.66
C ILE A 13 -4.58 0.72 -17.72
N GLY A 14 -5.25 0.15 -16.71
CA GLY A 14 -6.02 0.89 -15.73
C GLY A 14 -5.14 1.83 -14.88
N LYS A 15 -4.01 1.32 -14.37
CA LYS A 15 -3.04 2.12 -13.59
C LYS A 15 -2.50 3.30 -14.39
N LEU A 16 -2.10 3.10 -15.64
CA LEU A 16 -1.60 4.18 -16.49
C LEU A 16 -2.68 5.18 -16.88
N SER A 17 -3.93 4.74 -17.03
CA SER A 17 -5.06 5.66 -17.19
C SER A 17 -5.23 6.56 -15.96
N LEU A 18 -5.05 6.02 -14.76
CA LEU A 18 -5.10 6.77 -13.50
C LEU A 18 -3.88 7.69 -13.31
N TYR A 19 -2.73 7.35 -13.86
CA TYR A 19 -1.58 8.27 -13.94
C TYR A 19 -1.90 9.53 -14.76
N THR A 20 -2.57 9.39 -15.90
CA THR A 20 -3.02 10.54 -16.68
C THR A 20 -4.10 11.32 -15.96
N LEU A 21 -5.16 10.65 -15.49
CA LEU A 21 -6.32 11.32 -14.89
C LEU A 21 -5.96 12.00 -13.56
N GLY A 22 -5.21 11.30 -12.71
CA GLY A 22 -4.78 11.80 -11.41
C GLY A 22 -3.60 12.74 -11.49
N ALA A 23 -2.49 12.33 -12.09
CA ALA A 23 -1.26 13.11 -12.06
C ALA A 23 -1.02 13.97 -13.30
N GLY A 24 -1.87 13.91 -14.33
CA GLY A 24 -1.60 14.63 -15.58
C GLY A 24 -0.36 14.12 -16.29
N ILE A 25 0.03 12.85 -16.13
CA ILE A 25 1.08 12.30 -16.99
C ILE A 25 0.54 12.16 -18.40
N HIS A 26 1.25 12.72 -19.37
CA HIS A 26 0.85 12.68 -20.77
C HIS A 26 0.65 11.22 -21.24
N PRO A 27 -0.50 10.84 -21.81
CA PRO A 27 -0.80 9.45 -22.19
C PRO A 27 0.26 8.80 -23.10
N ALA A 28 0.82 9.57 -24.03
CA ALA A 28 1.89 9.10 -24.92
C ALA A 28 3.21 8.74 -24.20
N CYS A 29 3.38 9.11 -22.93
CA CYS A 29 4.53 8.76 -22.09
C CYS A 29 4.27 7.51 -21.25
N CYS A 30 3.10 6.89 -21.38
CA CYS A 30 2.69 5.71 -20.63
C CYS A 30 2.75 4.45 -21.51
N LEU A 31 3.42 3.40 -21.03
CA LEU A 31 3.55 2.12 -21.74
C LEU A 31 3.11 0.95 -20.85
N PRO A 32 1.88 0.41 -21.02
CA PRO A 32 1.45 -0.77 -20.28
C PRO A 32 2.15 -2.01 -20.82
N ILE A 33 2.64 -2.87 -19.93
CA ILE A 33 3.39 -4.08 -20.29
C ILE A 33 2.86 -5.26 -19.49
N ALA A 34 2.58 -6.36 -20.17
CA ALA A 34 2.33 -7.66 -19.56
C ALA A 34 3.51 -8.59 -19.89
N LEU A 35 4.10 -9.19 -18.84
CA LEU A 35 5.20 -10.15 -18.95
C LEU A 35 4.62 -11.57 -18.96
N ASP A 36 4.29 -12.08 -20.15
CA ASP A 36 3.72 -13.41 -20.30
C ASP A 36 4.82 -14.49 -20.21
N VAL A 37 4.87 -15.15 -19.05
CA VAL A 37 5.80 -16.24 -18.74
C VAL A 37 5.07 -17.59 -18.61
N GLY A 38 3.85 -17.68 -19.14
CA GLY A 38 2.91 -18.78 -18.92
C GLY A 38 1.92 -18.50 -17.80
N THR A 39 1.02 -19.45 -17.54
CA THR A 39 0.02 -19.40 -16.47
C THR A 39 -0.14 -20.76 -15.79
N ASP A 40 -0.31 -20.77 -14.47
CA ASP A 40 -0.59 -22.01 -13.73
C ASP A 40 -2.10 -22.30 -13.64
N ASN A 41 -2.94 -21.38 -14.09
CA ASN A 41 -4.39 -21.51 -14.11
C ASN A 41 -4.83 -22.52 -15.18
N GLN A 42 -5.28 -23.70 -14.74
CA GLN A 42 -5.67 -24.77 -15.64
C GLN A 42 -6.87 -24.40 -16.51
N ALA A 43 -7.81 -23.63 -15.99
CA ALA A 43 -8.98 -23.21 -16.76
C ALA A 43 -8.58 -22.31 -17.95
N LEU A 44 -7.51 -21.51 -17.82
CA LEU A 44 -6.97 -20.71 -18.92
C LEU A 44 -6.19 -21.58 -19.92
N LEU A 45 -5.44 -22.58 -19.45
CA LEU A 45 -4.72 -23.49 -20.34
C LEU A 45 -5.65 -24.39 -21.17
N ASP A 46 -6.81 -24.74 -20.60
CA ASP A 46 -7.83 -25.53 -21.27
C ASP A 46 -8.74 -24.68 -22.18
N ASP A 47 -8.66 -23.34 -22.08
CA ASP A 47 -9.47 -22.42 -22.88
C ASP A 47 -8.85 -22.23 -24.29
N PRO A 48 -9.53 -22.67 -25.36
CA PRO A 48 -9.02 -22.50 -26.73
C PRO A 48 -8.94 -21.03 -27.17
N MET A 49 -9.53 -20.11 -26.43
CA MET A 49 -9.50 -18.66 -26.68
C MET A 49 -8.45 -17.93 -25.83
N TYR A 50 -7.69 -18.62 -24.97
CA TYR A 50 -6.63 -17.99 -24.19
C TYR A 50 -5.51 -17.47 -25.11
N LEU A 51 -5.21 -16.17 -24.98
CA LEU A 51 -4.27 -15.47 -25.88
C LEU A 51 -2.80 -15.57 -25.44
N GLY A 52 -2.54 -16.13 -24.26
CA GLY A 52 -1.20 -16.17 -23.69
C GLY A 52 -0.45 -17.45 -24.04
N GLN A 53 0.75 -17.59 -23.48
CA GLN A 53 1.59 -18.77 -23.67
C GLN A 53 0.92 -19.99 -23.01
N PRO A 54 0.65 -21.08 -23.78
CA PRO A 54 -0.11 -22.24 -23.30
C PRO A 54 0.79 -23.23 -22.54
N HIS A 55 1.57 -22.73 -21.59
CA HIS A 55 2.39 -23.54 -20.70
C HIS A 55 2.33 -23.02 -19.27
N LYS A 56 2.67 -23.90 -18.32
CA LYS A 56 2.84 -23.53 -16.90
C LYS A 56 3.94 -22.49 -16.75
N ARG A 57 3.88 -21.69 -15.69
CA ARG A 57 4.83 -20.57 -15.49
C ARG A 57 6.27 -21.07 -15.46
N ILE A 58 7.16 -20.42 -16.20
CA ILE A 58 8.61 -20.63 -16.04
C ILE A 58 9.04 -20.12 -14.66
N ARG A 59 10.05 -20.77 -14.06
CA ARG A 59 10.50 -20.50 -12.68
C ARG A 59 12.01 -20.60 -12.55
N GLY A 60 12.53 -20.10 -11.43
CA GLY A 60 13.96 -20.12 -11.15
C GLY A 60 14.76 -19.32 -12.17
N LYS A 61 15.94 -19.83 -12.55
CA LYS A 61 16.90 -19.10 -13.39
C LYS A 61 16.30 -18.60 -14.72
N GLU A 62 15.44 -19.37 -15.36
CA GLU A 62 14.85 -18.99 -16.64
C GLU A 62 13.94 -17.75 -16.49
N TYR A 63 13.15 -17.70 -15.42
CA TYR A 63 12.35 -16.53 -15.07
C TYR A 63 13.24 -15.32 -14.77
N ASP A 64 14.28 -15.52 -13.95
CA ASP A 64 15.19 -14.45 -13.55
C ASP A 64 15.94 -13.85 -14.75
N ASP A 65 16.41 -14.70 -15.67
CA ASP A 65 17.08 -14.28 -16.91
C ASP A 65 16.11 -13.52 -17.84
N PHE A 66 14.85 -13.92 -17.90
CA PHE A 66 13.81 -13.22 -18.66
C PHE A 66 13.54 -11.82 -18.09
N ILE A 67 13.36 -11.69 -16.77
CA ILE A 67 13.12 -10.39 -16.13
C ILE A 67 14.34 -9.47 -16.26
N GLU A 68 15.56 -10.01 -16.09
CA GLU A 68 16.79 -9.23 -16.26
C GLU A 68 16.90 -8.67 -17.68
N LYS A 69 16.62 -9.50 -18.70
CA LYS A 69 16.62 -9.06 -20.10
C LYS A 69 15.58 -7.97 -20.36
N PHE A 70 14.40 -8.10 -19.74
CA PHE A 70 13.37 -7.07 -19.82
C PHE A 70 13.84 -5.74 -19.22
N VAL A 71 14.32 -5.75 -17.98
CA VAL A 71 14.79 -4.54 -17.28
C VAL A 71 15.96 -3.89 -18.01
N ALA A 72 16.92 -4.68 -18.51
CA ALA A 72 18.02 -4.19 -19.33
C ALA A 72 17.54 -3.53 -20.63
N GLY A 73 16.50 -4.10 -21.26
CA GLY A 73 15.84 -3.50 -22.43
C GLY A 73 15.18 -2.16 -22.11
N VAL A 74 14.43 -2.07 -21.00
CA VAL A 74 13.82 -0.82 -20.53
C VAL A 74 14.90 0.24 -20.30
N LYS A 75 15.94 -0.07 -19.52
CA LYS A 75 17.03 0.88 -19.22
C LYS A 75 17.77 1.34 -20.47
N ARG A 76 17.92 0.47 -21.48
CA ARG A 76 18.59 0.81 -22.75
C ARG A 76 17.75 1.76 -23.62
N HIS A 77 16.45 1.51 -23.73
CA HIS A 77 15.57 2.23 -24.66
C HIS A 77 14.87 3.43 -24.01
N PHE A 78 14.69 3.40 -22.70
CA PHE A 78 14.00 4.41 -21.89
C PHE A 78 14.78 4.67 -20.58
N PRO A 79 15.99 5.23 -20.64
CA PRO A 79 16.89 5.33 -19.48
C PRO A 79 16.33 6.15 -18.30
N ASN A 80 15.38 7.05 -18.56
CA ASN A 80 14.74 7.90 -17.55
C ASN A 80 13.31 7.44 -17.20
N ALA A 81 12.90 6.24 -17.63
CA ALA A 81 11.57 5.74 -17.32
C ALA A 81 11.45 5.32 -15.85
N VAL A 82 10.29 5.59 -15.27
CA VAL A 82 9.88 5.01 -13.99
C VAL A 82 9.20 3.68 -14.26
N LEU A 83 9.72 2.61 -13.65
CA LEU A 83 9.19 1.25 -13.78
C LEU A 83 8.39 0.86 -12.53
N GLN A 84 7.07 0.83 -12.66
CA GLN A 84 6.18 0.32 -11.61
C GLN A 84 5.92 -1.18 -11.79
N TRP A 85 6.16 -1.95 -10.74
CA TRP A 85 5.80 -3.36 -10.65
C TRP A 85 4.40 -3.51 -10.02
N GLU A 86 3.56 -4.35 -10.60
CA GLU A 86 2.15 -4.50 -10.21
C GLU A 86 1.71 -5.97 -10.33
N ASP A 87 0.95 -6.47 -9.36
CA ASP A 87 0.28 -7.77 -9.36
C ASP A 87 1.23 -8.98 -9.55
N PHE A 88 2.45 -8.88 -9.04
CA PHE A 88 3.40 -10.00 -9.00
C PHE A 88 3.11 -10.92 -7.81
N SER A 89 3.34 -12.22 -7.98
CA SER A 89 3.35 -13.15 -6.84
C SER A 89 4.34 -12.67 -5.78
N LYS A 90 3.99 -12.82 -4.51
CA LYS A 90 4.72 -12.28 -3.36
C LYS A 90 6.25 -12.42 -3.43
N SER A 91 6.78 -13.61 -3.70
CA SER A 91 8.24 -13.83 -3.79
C SER A 91 8.86 -12.97 -4.90
N ASN A 92 8.24 -12.97 -6.08
CA ASN A 92 8.73 -12.24 -7.24
C ASN A 92 8.58 -10.73 -7.06
N ALA A 93 7.53 -10.26 -6.38
CA ALA A 93 7.35 -8.84 -6.04
C ALA A 93 8.52 -8.32 -5.20
N PHE A 94 8.89 -9.02 -4.13
CA PHE A 94 10.04 -8.66 -3.30
C PHE A 94 11.37 -8.82 -4.04
N ASN A 95 11.57 -9.92 -4.77
CA ASN A 95 12.82 -10.15 -5.51
C ASN A 95 13.05 -9.06 -6.57
N ASN A 96 12.01 -8.71 -7.35
CA ASN A 96 12.10 -7.68 -8.37
C ASN A 96 12.37 -6.30 -7.75
N LEU A 97 11.66 -5.95 -6.68
CA LEU A 97 11.89 -4.69 -5.97
C LEU A 97 13.33 -4.59 -5.48
N THR A 98 13.79 -5.58 -4.71
CA THR A 98 15.15 -5.58 -4.12
C THR A 98 16.24 -5.54 -5.19
N ARG A 99 16.07 -6.29 -6.29
CA ARG A 99 17.07 -6.40 -7.36
C ARG A 99 17.16 -5.16 -8.24
N TYR A 100 16.04 -4.49 -8.50
CA TYR A 100 15.98 -3.45 -9.54
C TYR A 100 15.79 -2.02 -9.04
N GLN A 101 15.45 -1.80 -7.76
CA GLN A 101 15.29 -0.45 -7.20
C GLN A 101 16.54 0.44 -7.34
N GLN A 102 17.74 -0.16 -7.34
CA GLN A 102 19.03 0.55 -7.53
C GLN A 102 19.52 0.55 -8.99
N VAL A 103 18.79 -0.10 -9.91
CA VAL A 103 19.19 -0.23 -11.32
C VAL A 103 18.58 0.88 -12.17
N LEU A 104 17.32 1.22 -11.89
CA LEU A 104 16.55 2.29 -12.50
C LEU A 104 15.47 2.73 -11.50
N PRO A 105 14.83 3.90 -11.72
CA PRO A 105 13.69 4.33 -10.92
C PRO A 105 12.58 3.28 -10.95
N SER A 106 12.47 2.47 -9.90
CA SER A 106 11.47 1.41 -9.87
C SER A 106 10.92 1.16 -8.48
N PHE A 107 9.64 0.81 -8.43
CA PHE A 107 8.92 0.58 -7.18
C PHE A 107 7.81 -0.44 -7.41
N ASN A 108 7.32 -1.04 -6.33
CA ASN A 108 6.19 -1.96 -6.39
C ASN A 108 4.98 -1.35 -5.67
N ASP A 109 3.85 -1.19 -6.36
CA ASP A 109 2.68 -0.51 -5.79
C ASP A 109 1.99 -1.36 -4.71
N ASP A 110 1.95 -2.69 -4.88
CA ASP A 110 1.37 -3.61 -3.89
C ASP A 110 2.15 -3.66 -2.56
N ILE A 111 3.43 -3.28 -2.58
CA ILE A 111 4.28 -3.21 -1.38
C ILE A 111 4.33 -1.77 -0.88
N GLN A 112 4.92 -0.87 -1.67
CA GLN A 112 5.25 0.49 -1.24
C GLN A 112 4.04 1.42 -1.31
N GLY A 113 3.24 1.32 -2.38
CA GLY A 113 2.02 2.12 -2.54
C GLY A 113 0.96 1.77 -1.50
N THR A 114 0.70 0.48 -1.28
CA THR A 114 -0.21 -0.01 -0.23
C THR A 114 0.28 0.37 1.16
N GLY A 115 1.58 0.24 1.44
CA GLY A 115 2.10 0.69 2.72
C GLY A 115 1.89 2.19 2.96
N ALA A 116 2.15 3.02 1.94
CA ALA A 116 2.04 4.47 2.04
C ALA A 116 0.60 4.93 2.24
N VAL A 117 -0.35 4.39 1.49
CA VAL A 117 -1.76 4.78 1.65
C VAL A 117 -2.28 4.39 3.04
N VAL A 118 -1.94 3.20 3.52
CA VAL A 118 -2.38 2.75 4.85
C VAL A 118 -1.77 3.62 5.95
N LEU A 119 -0.49 3.96 5.85
CA LEU A 119 0.14 4.90 6.76
C LEU A 119 -0.57 6.27 6.75
N ALA A 120 -0.95 6.79 5.57
CA ALA A 120 -1.70 8.05 5.47
C ALA A 120 -3.04 8.00 6.23
N GLY A 121 -3.79 6.90 6.11
CA GLY A 121 -5.03 6.70 6.87
C GLY A 121 -4.80 6.62 8.37
N ILE A 122 -3.70 6.00 8.81
CA ILE A 122 -3.31 5.97 10.23
C ILE A 122 -2.94 7.38 10.71
N ILE A 123 -2.20 8.17 9.92
CA ILE A 123 -1.84 9.56 10.26
C ILE A 123 -3.11 10.42 10.41
N GLY A 124 -4.06 10.30 9.48
CA GLY A 124 -5.38 10.93 9.60
C GLY A 124 -6.09 10.49 10.89
N ALA A 125 -6.11 9.19 11.17
CA ALA A 125 -6.75 8.66 12.38
C ALA A 125 -6.11 9.16 13.68
N VAL A 126 -4.78 9.23 13.80
CA VAL A 126 -4.13 9.76 15.01
C VAL A 126 -4.36 11.27 15.16
N LYS A 127 -4.39 12.05 14.06
CA LYS A 127 -4.78 13.47 14.08
C LYS A 127 -6.20 13.64 14.63
N LEU A 128 -7.14 12.79 14.18
CA LEU A 128 -8.52 12.78 14.67
C LEU A 128 -8.64 12.39 16.15
N LYS A 129 -7.73 11.58 16.68
CA LYS A 129 -7.68 11.19 18.10
C LYS A 129 -6.94 12.20 18.97
N GLY A 130 -6.15 13.12 18.38
CA GLY A 130 -5.22 13.97 19.12
C GLY A 130 -4.04 13.19 19.70
N GLU A 131 -3.65 12.09 19.04
CA GLU A 131 -2.56 11.19 19.44
C GLU A 131 -1.43 11.21 18.40
N SER A 132 -0.34 10.48 18.66
CA SER A 132 0.76 10.24 17.70
C SER A 132 0.85 8.77 17.27
N LEU A 133 1.64 8.50 16.22
CA LEU A 133 1.95 7.13 15.81
C LEU A 133 2.64 6.38 16.95
N ALA A 134 3.57 7.04 17.65
CA ALA A 134 4.30 6.46 18.77
C ALA A 134 3.43 5.96 19.94
N GLN A 135 2.18 6.42 20.06
CA GLN A 135 1.24 5.99 21.10
C GLN A 135 0.44 4.73 20.73
N GLN A 136 0.54 4.25 19.49
CA GLN A 136 -0.24 3.12 19.01
C GLN A 136 0.51 1.78 19.14
N ASN A 137 -0.25 0.69 19.06
CA ASN A 137 0.27 -0.66 18.78
C ASN A 137 -0.49 -1.25 17.60
N TYR A 138 0.27 -1.83 16.67
CA TYR A 138 -0.22 -2.19 15.35
C TYR A 138 -0.28 -3.69 15.19
N LEU A 139 -1.39 -4.20 14.67
CA LEU A 139 -1.51 -5.59 14.27
C LEU A 139 -1.87 -5.68 12.78
N VAL A 140 -0.94 -6.23 12.00
CA VAL A 140 -1.15 -6.59 10.60
C VAL A 140 -1.61 -8.04 10.52
N TYR A 141 -2.86 -8.26 10.13
CA TYR A 141 -3.43 -9.57 9.85
C TYR A 141 -3.25 -9.91 8.37
N GLY A 142 -2.23 -10.73 8.08
CA GLY A 142 -1.79 -11.06 6.73
C GLY A 142 -0.33 -10.65 6.51
N ALA A 143 0.56 -11.63 6.32
CA ALA A 143 1.98 -11.37 6.07
C ALA A 143 2.33 -11.43 4.59
N GLY A 144 1.44 -10.96 3.70
CA GLY A 144 1.64 -10.88 2.24
C GLY A 144 2.58 -9.74 1.83
N ALA A 145 2.68 -9.48 0.52
CA ALA A 145 3.43 -8.33 0.00
C ALA A 145 2.89 -7.00 0.58
N GLY A 146 1.57 -6.77 0.47
CA GLY A 146 0.91 -5.60 1.05
C GLY A 146 1.01 -5.52 2.56
N GLY A 147 0.77 -6.61 3.30
CA GLY A 147 0.87 -6.58 4.77
C GLY A 147 2.26 -6.23 5.29
N VAL A 148 3.31 -6.72 4.65
CA VAL A 148 4.69 -6.37 5.02
C VAL A 148 5.04 -4.96 4.57
N GLY A 149 4.58 -4.52 3.40
CA GLY A 149 4.72 -3.13 2.95
C GLY A 149 4.06 -2.13 3.92
N VAL A 150 2.89 -2.48 4.47
CA VAL A 150 2.22 -1.75 5.54
C VAL A 150 3.06 -1.71 6.82
N ALA A 151 3.60 -2.85 7.26
CA ALA A 151 4.49 -2.88 8.42
C ALA A 151 5.75 -2.01 8.21
N ASP A 152 6.36 -2.05 7.03
CA ASP A 152 7.52 -1.25 6.65
C ASP A 152 7.22 0.25 6.69
N GLN A 153 6.08 0.68 6.16
CA GLN A 153 5.70 2.09 6.17
C GLN A 153 5.29 2.57 7.57
N ILE A 154 4.60 1.77 8.39
CA ILE A 154 4.36 2.10 9.80
C ILE A 154 5.68 2.27 10.55
N CYS A 155 6.64 1.36 10.35
CA CYS A 155 7.96 1.44 10.95
C CYS A 155 8.68 2.73 10.52
N ALA A 156 8.67 3.06 9.23
CA ALA A 156 9.26 4.30 8.71
C ALA A 156 8.59 5.56 9.28
N GLY A 157 7.25 5.56 9.41
CA GLY A 157 6.51 6.66 10.03
C GLY A 157 6.87 6.87 11.50
N LEU A 158 6.99 5.79 12.28
CA LEU A 158 7.44 5.84 13.68
C LEU A 158 8.87 6.37 13.80
N VAL A 159 9.78 5.92 12.93
CA VAL A 159 11.17 6.41 12.90
C VAL A 159 11.22 7.89 12.52
N ARG A 160 10.37 8.33 11.59
CA ARG A 160 10.24 9.74 11.20
C ARG A 160 9.73 10.62 12.34
N GLU A 161 8.90 10.09 13.25
CA GLU A 161 8.52 10.75 14.51
C GLU A 161 9.61 10.71 15.59
N GLY A 162 10.79 10.15 15.30
CA GLY A 162 11.95 10.11 16.19
C GLY A 162 12.07 8.83 17.03
N MET A 163 11.27 7.80 16.76
CA MET A 163 11.39 6.50 17.45
C MET A 163 12.62 5.73 16.97
N ALA A 164 13.34 5.08 17.88
CA ALA A 164 14.42 4.17 17.49
C ALA A 164 13.86 2.97 16.68
N LEU A 165 14.60 2.53 15.66
CA LEU A 165 14.15 1.48 14.73
C LEU A 165 13.64 0.21 15.42
N GLN A 166 14.36 -0.28 16.45
CA GLN A 166 13.94 -1.47 17.17
C GLN A 166 12.64 -1.23 17.96
N ALA A 167 12.51 -0.09 18.64
CA ALA A 167 11.29 0.26 19.35
C ALA A 167 10.08 0.41 18.39
N ALA A 168 10.30 0.91 17.18
CA ALA A 168 9.28 0.97 16.14
C ALA A 168 8.82 -0.43 15.72
N ARG A 169 9.76 -1.36 15.46
CA ARG A 169 9.47 -2.77 15.15
C ARG A 169 8.75 -3.48 16.29
N ASP A 170 9.10 -3.17 17.54
CA ASP A 170 8.50 -3.79 18.72
C ASP A 170 7.01 -3.49 18.85
N ARG A 171 6.54 -2.34 18.34
CA ARG A 171 5.12 -1.95 18.30
C ARG A 171 4.28 -2.61 17.20
N ILE A 172 4.92 -3.28 16.24
CA ILE A 172 4.25 -3.84 15.06
C ILE A 172 4.22 -5.36 15.17
N TYR A 173 3.01 -5.93 15.21
CA TYR A 173 2.74 -7.36 15.28
C TYR A 173 2.23 -7.83 13.92
N ILE A 174 2.69 -8.99 13.46
CA ILE A 174 2.26 -9.57 12.19
C ILE A 174 1.72 -10.97 12.43
N LEU A 175 0.51 -11.23 11.96
CA LEU A 175 -0.11 -12.56 11.92
C LEU A 175 -0.10 -13.11 10.49
N ASP A 176 0.27 -14.38 10.35
CA ASP A 176 0.08 -15.14 9.11
C ASP A 176 -0.76 -16.40 9.34
N THR A 177 -0.82 -17.28 8.33
CA THR A 177 -1.59 -18.51 8.40
C THR A 177 -1.17 -19.43 9.57
N GLN A 178 0.05 -19.26 10.10
CA GLN A 178 0.56 -20.03 11.24
C GLN A 178 0.40 -19.29 12.58
N GLY A 179 -0.26 -18.12 12.64
CA GLY A 179 -0.45 -17.31 13.85
C GLY A 179 0.53 -16.13 13.95
N LEU A 180 0.76 -15.58 15.16
CA LEU A 180 1.75 -14.52 15.40
C LEU A 180 3.16 -14.92 14.98
N VAL A 181 3.79 -14.13 14.11
CA VAL A 181 5.16 -14.36 13.63
C VAL A 181 6.16 -14.21 14.79
N CYS A 182 6.84 -15.31 15.14
CA CYS A 182 7.84 -15.38 16.20
C CYS A 182 9.22 -15.81 15.68
N ASP A 183 10.26 -15.50 16.46
CA ASP A 183 11.68 -15.73 16.12
C ASP A 183 12.11 -17.21 16.14
N ASN A 184 11.33 -18.08 16.78
CA ASN A 184 11.58 -19.53 16.83
C ASN A 184 11.03 -20.32 15.63
N ARG A 185 10.40 -19.64 14.66
CA ARG A 185 9.83 -20.31 13.47
C ARG A 185 10.91 -20.64 12.45
N GLU A 186 11.03 -21.91 12.07
CA GLU A 186 11.92 -22.34 11.00
C GLU A 186 11.45 -21.85 9.62
N GLY A 187 12.39 -21.54 8.74
CA GLY A 187 12.11 -21.17 7.35
C GLY A 187 11.36 -19.83 7.19
N LEU A 188 11.44 -18.93 8.17
CA LEU A 188 10.82 -17.63 8.08
C LEU A 188 11.51 -16.79 7.00
N ASP A 189 10.74 -16.27 6.03
CA ASP A 189 11.28 -15.36 5.03
C ASP A 189 11.92 -14.12 5.68
N GLU A 190 13.03 -13.65 5.12
CA GLU A 190 13.83 -12.53 5.65
C GLU A 190 12.99 -11.28 5.96
N TYR A 191 12.06 -10.94 5.07
CA TYR A 191 11.22 -9.75 5.23
C TYR A 191 10.29 -9.84 6.46
N LYS A 192 9.93 -11.04 6.93
CA LYS A 192 9.14 -11.27 8.16
C LYS A 192 10.00 -11.27 9.42
N GLN A 193 11.26 -11.70 9.32
CA GLN A 193 12.18 -11.79 10.47
C GLN A 193 12.33 -10.43 11.18
N ARG A 194 12.29 -9.33 10.41
CA ARG A 194 12.36 -7.95 10.92
C ARG A 194 11.28 -7.59 11.95
N TYR A 195 10.14 -8.29 11.94
CA TYR A 195 9.00 -8.05 12.84
C TYR A 195 8.69 -9.24 13.74
N ALA A 196 9.52 -10.29 13.70
CA ALA A 196 9.32 -11.49 14.50
C ALA A 196 9.39 -11.16 16.00
N LYS A 197 8.41 -11.66 16.75
CA LYS A 197 8.33 -11.44 18.19
C LYS A 197 9.08 -12.53 18.95
N PRO A 198 9.69 -12.20 20.12
CA PRO A 198 10.32 -13.22 20.95
C PRO A 198 9.33 -14.32 21.33
N ALA A 199 9.64 -15.57 21.00
CA ALA A 199 8.76 -16.71 21.27
C ALA A 199 8.42 -16.87 22.77
N ARG A 200 9.30 -16.38 23.66
CA ARG A 200 9.05 -16.32 25.11
C ARG A 200 7.78 -15.57 25.48
N LEU A 201 7.31 -14.61 24.68
CA LEU A 201 6.03 -13.92 24.91
C LEU A 201 4.86 -14.90 24.97
N LEU A 202 4.91 -15.96 24.15
CA LEU A 202 3.85 -16.96 24.08
C LEU A 202 3.82 -17.89 25.29
N THR A 203 4.91 -18.01 26.05
CA THR A 203 4.95 -18.88 27.24
C THR A 203 4.06 -18.39 28.38
N SER A 204 3.75 -17.09 28.40
CA SER A 204 2.86 -16.48 29.37
C SER A 204 1.42 -16.32 28.87
N TRP A 205 1.14 -16.74 27.64
CA TRP A 205 -0.18 -16.60 27.02
C TRP A 205 -0.91 -17.92 27.03
N ASP A 206 -2.18 -17.90 27.44
CA ASP A 206 -3.08 -19.03 27.30
C ASP A 206 -3.51 -19.11 25.83
N THR A 207 -2.91 -20.04 25.09
CA THR A 207 -3.12 -20.23 23.65
C THR A 207 -3.70 -21.62 23.40
N GLU A 208 -4.68 -21.72 22.51
CA GLU A 208 -5.33 -23.00 22.18
C GLU A 208 -4.32 -24.01 21.63
N VAL A 209 -3.36 -23.52 20.83
CA VAL A 209 -2.25 -24.32 20.30
C VAL A 209 -0.96 -23.79 20.89
N ALA A 210 -0.30 -24.60 21.72
CA ALA A 210 0.95 -24.22 22.37
C ALA A 210 1.99 -23.70 21.36
N GLY A 211 2.54 -22.51 21.63
CA GLY A 211 3.51 -21.86 20.76
C GLY A 211 2.92 -21.17 19.52
N ARG A 212 1.59 -21.09 19.40
CA ARG A 212 0.88 -20.42 18.30
C ARG A 212 -0.23 -19.52 18.84
N ALA A 213 -0.04 -18.21 18.73
CA ALA A 213 -1.07 -17.23 19.06
C ALA A 213 -1.98 -16.92 17.86
N SER A 214 -3.29 -16.99 18.07
CA SER A 214 -4.33 -16.55 17.13
C SER A 214 -4.52 -15.03 17.16
N LEU A 215 -5.40 -14.51 16.27
CA LEU A 215 -5.80 -13.10 16.29
C LEU A 215 -6.40 -12.72 17.66
N ALA A 216 -7.30 -13.55 18.19
CA ALA A 216 -7.93 -13.30 19.49
C ALA A 216 -6.90 -13.30 20.64
N ASP A 217 -5.89 -14.17 20.59
CA ASP A 217 -4.86 -14.22 21.63
C ASP A 217 -4.00 -12.94 21.62
N VAL A 218 -3.58 -12.48 20.44
CA VAL A 218 -2.82 -11.22 20.35
C VAL A 218 -3.65 -10.06 20.85
N LEU A 219 -4.92 -9.96 20.46
CA LEU A 219 -5.82 -8.87 20.90
C LEU A 219 -6.13 -8.92 22.41
N ARG A 220 -6.04 -10.10 23.05
CA ARG A 220 -6.26 -10.28 24.49
C ARG A 220 -5.06 -9.86 25.33
N TYR A 221 -3.85 -10.14 24.85
CA TYR A 221 -2.62 -9.96 25.62
C TYR A 221 -1.81 -8.71 25.24
N VAL A 222 -2.08 -8.13 24.07
CA VAL A 222 -1.40 -6.94 23.59
C VAL A 222 -2.43 -5.83 23.43
N PRO A 223 -2.17 -4.60 23.95
CA PRO A 223 -3.06 -3.46 23.80
C PRO A 223 -3.00 -2.90 22.37
N ILE A 224 -3.50 -3.68 21.41
CA ILE A 224 -3.58 -3.32 19.99
C ILE A 224 -4.62 -2.21 19.81
N THR A 225 -4.17 -1.09 19.23
CA THR A 225 -5.03 0.08 18.95
C THR A 225 -5.34 0.20 17.45
N VAL A 226 -4.56 -0.48 16.59
CA VAL A 226 -4.70 -0.45 15.14
C VAL A 226 -4.69 -1.87 14.59
N LEU A 227 -5.80 -2.32 14.00
CA LEU A 227 -5.95 -3.63 13.37
C LEU A 227 -6.09 -3.46 11.85
N LEU A 228 -5.20 -4.08 11.09
CA LEU A 228 -5.06 -3.92 9.64
C LEU A 228 -5.21 -5.28 8.95
N GLY A 229 -6.27 -5.45 8.16
CA GLY A 229 -6.54 -6.67 7.40
C GLY A 229 -5.94 -6.63 6.01
N THR A 230 -5.00 -7.51 5.71
CA THR A 230 -4.31 -7.62 4.41
C THR A 230 -4.18 -9.08 3.96
N SER A 231 -5.09 -9.93 4.42
CA SER A 231 -5.01 -11.38 4.34
C SER A 231 -5.70 -11.98 3.12
N GLY A 232 -6.68 -11.27 2.55
CA GLY A 232 -7.64 -11.79 1.58
C GLY A 232 -8.68 -12.74 2.17
N ALA A 233 -8.68 -12.97 3.49
CA ALA A 233 -9.61 -13.87 4.17
C ALA A 233 -10.88 -13.11 4.59
N GLY A 234 -11.90 -13.16 3.73
CA GLY A 234 -13.19 -12.52 4.01
C GLY A 234 -13.82 -13.00 5.32
N GLY A 235 -14.33 -12.06 6.12
CA GLY A 235 -14.99 -12.36 7.41
C GLY A 235 -14.05 -12.79 8.55
N ALA A 236 -12.73 -12.61 8.40
CA ALA A 236 -11.76 -12.92 9.46
C ALA A 236 -11.92 -12.07 10.73
N PHE A 237 -12.40 -10.83 10.60
CA PHE A 237 -12.70 -9.96 11.75
C PHE A 237 -14.14 -10.20 12.21
N GLN A 238 -14.31 -10.36 13.52
CA GLN A 238 -15.55 -10.79 14.16
C GLN A 238 -15.83 -9.90 15.37
N ALA A 239 -17.07 -9.90 15.87
CA ALA A 239 -17.49 -9.10 17.03
C ALA A 239 -16.52 -9.18 18.20
N GLN A 240 -16.13 -10.40 18.60
CA GLN A 240 -15.21 -10.66 19.70
C GLN A 240 -13.86 -9.94 19.54
N HIS A 241 -13.36 -9.77 18.31
CA HIS A 241 -12.08 -9.11 18.07
C HIS A 241 -12.18 -7.61 18.34
N ILE A 242 -13.29 -6.99 17.93
CA ILE A 242 -13.53 -5.56 18.16
C ILE A 242 -13.81 -5.30 19.64
N GLU A 243 -14.56 -6.16 20.30
CA GLU A 243 -14.79 -6.11 21.75
C GLU A 243 -13.48 -6.19 22.54
N LEU A 244 -12.57 -7.09 22.18
CA LEU A 244 -11.24 -7.17 22.79
C LEU A 244 -10.44 -5.87 22.60
N MET A 245 -10.42 -5.31 21.39
CA MET A 245 -9.75 -4.02 21.14
C MET A 245 -10.31 -2.90 22.01
N LEU A 246 -11.64 -2.86 22.21
CA LEU A 246 -12.30 -1.87 23.05
C LEU A 246 -11.94 -1.96 24.53
N THR A 247 -11.41 -3.09 25.01
CA THR A 247 -10.89 -3.19 26.38
C THR A 247 -9.59 -2.41 26.60
N HIS A 248 -8.87 -2.10 25.51
CA HIS A 248 -7.57 -1.44 25.54
C HIS A 248 -7.58 -0.04 24.92
N CYS A 249 -8.54 0.26 24.04
CA CYS A 249 -8.60 1.50 23.28
C CYS A 249 -10.05 1.97 23.13
N ASP A 250 -10.37 3.20 23.51
CA ASP A 250 -11.74 3.73 23.37
C ASP A 250 -12.15 3.91 21.89
N ARG A 251 -11.22 4.37 21.04
CA ARG A 251 -11.43 4.54 19.59
C ARG A 251 -10.38 3.75 18.79
N PRO A 252 -10.56 2.43 18.63
CA PRO A 252 -9.64 1.61 17.85
C PRO A 252 -9.71 1.95 16.36
N MET A 253 -8.61 1.78 15.64
CA MET A 253 -8.57 1.84 14.19
C MET A 253 -8.71 0.42 13.64
N VAL A 254 -9.68 0.19 12.77
CA VAL A 254 -9.94 -1.14 12.19
C VAL A 254 -10.06 -0.98 10.69
N PHE A 255 -9.02 -1.39 9.96
CA PHE A 255 -8.95 -1.22 8.50
C PHE A 255 -8.96 -2.58 7.79
N PRO A 256 -10.12 -3.06 7.30
CA PRO A 256 -10.23 -4.19 6.39
C PRO A 256 -9.80 -3.79 4.96
N LEU A 257 -8.57 -4.10 4.56
CA LEU A 257 -7.98 -3.56 3.32
C LEU A 257 -8.02 -4.54 2.16
N SER A 258 -8.43 -5.79 2.38
CA SER A 258 -8.45 -6.81 1.35
C SER A 258 -9.49 -6.52 0.24
N ASN A 259 -9.06 -6.74 -1.00
CA ASN A 259 -9.88 -6.55 -2.20
C ASN A 259 -10.19 -7.89 -2.90
N PRO A 260 -11.31 -8.00 -3.64
CA PRO A 260 -12.46 -7.07 -3.66
C PRO A 260 -13.31 -7.19 -2.37
N THR A 261 -14.47 -6.54 -2.31
CA THR A 261 -15.42 -6.56 -1.17
C THR A 261 -15.68 -7.96 -0.57
N ALA A 262 -15.71 -9.01 -1.39
CA ALA A 262 -15.92 -10.39 -0.92
C ALA A 262 -14.76 -10.93 -0.04
N ASN A 263 -13.57 -10.36 -0.16
CA ASN A 263 -12.37 -10.73 0.60
C ASN A 263 -12.12 -9.79 1.80
N CYS A 264 -12.99 -8.81 2.00
CA CYS A 264 -12.88 -7.82 3.07
C CYS A 264 -12.99 -8.52 4.44
N GLU A 265 -12.03 -8.28 5.34
CA GLU A 265 -11.97 -9.00 6.62
C GLU A 265 -13.21 -8.79 7.51
N ALA A 266 -13.87 -7.64 7.42
CA ALA A 266 -15.21 -7.38 7.94
C ALA A 266 -15.87 -6.24 7.17
N LEU A 267 -17.21 -6.19 7.18
CA LEU A 267 -17.94 -5.07 6.60
C LEU A 267 -17.87 -3.85 7.54
N PRO A 268 -17.79 -2.62 7.01
CA PRO A 268 -17.80 -1.41 7.84
C PRO A 268 -19.02 -1.32 8.79
N GLU A 269 -20.21 -1.69 8.30
CA GLU A 269 -21.44 -1.69 9.09
C GLU A 269 -21.32 -2.60 10.32
N ASP A 270 -20.72 -3.78 10.16
CA ASP A 270 -20.50 -4.71 11.26
C ASP A 270 -19.52 -4.12 12.28
N ILE A 271 -18.42 -3.51 11.82
CA ILE A 271 -17.43 -2.89 12.72
C ILE A 271 -18.04 -1.72 13.50
N TYR A 272 -18.83 -0.86 12.85
CA TYR A 272 -19.54 0.22 13.55
C TYR A 272 -20.52 -0.33 14.58
N ARG A 273 -21.27 -1.39 14.24
CA ARG A 273 -22.18 -2.06 15.18
C ARG A 273 -21.44 -2.66 16.38
N TRP A 274 -20.37 -3.41 16.15
CA TRP A 274 -19.59 -4.06 17.21
C TRP A 274 -18.82 -3.06 18.08
N SER A 275 -18.44 -1.92 17.51
CA SER A 275 -17.72 -0.86 18.24
C SER A 275 -18.64 0.22 18.85
N ASN A 276 -19.96 0.10 18.68
CA ASN A 276 -20.93 1.14 19.01
C ASN A 276 -20.56 2.52 18.43
N GLY A 277 -20.14 2.54 17.16
CA GLY A 277 -19.77 3.76 16.43
C GLY A 277 -18.37 4.30 16.76
N LYS A 278 -17.63 3.70 17.70
CA LYS A 278 -16.35 4.26 18.19
C LYS A 278 -15.16 4.00 17.28
N ALA A 279 -15.16 2.89 16.54
CA ALA A 279 -14.02 2.53 15.70
C ALA A 279 -13.85 3.53 14.54
N ILE A 280 -12.59 3.83 14.22
CA ILE A 280 -12.24 4.54 12.99
C ILE A 280 -12.06 3.47 11.91
N VAL A 281 -12.89 3.52 10.88
CA VAL A 281 -12.97 2.48 9.84
C VAL A 281 -12.57 3.04 8.49
N ALA A 282 -11.68 2.32 7.81
CA ALA A 282 -11.36 2.54 6.42
C ALA A 282 -11.13 1.21 5.71
N THR A 283 -11.35 1.17 4.40
CA THR A 283 -11.37 -0.10 3.65
C THR A 283 -10.56 -0.01 2.36
N GLY A 284 -10.15 -1.15 1.80
CA GLY A 284 -9.45 -1.18 0.51
C GLY A 284 -10.40 -1.00 -0.68
N SER A 285 -11.58 -1.62 -0.60
CA SER A 285 -12.65 -1.54 -1.60
C SER A 285 -13.61 -0.39 -1.27
N PRO A 286 -14.31 0.18 -2.26
CA PRO A 286 -15.30 1.22 -1.98
C PRO A 286 -16.53 0.64 -1.28
N PHE A 287 -17.05 1.37 -0.28
CA PHE A 287 -18.31 1.11 0.39
C PHE A 287 -19.19 2.36 0.39
N LYS A 288 -20.50 2.16 0.54
CA LYS A 288 -21.42 3.26 0.82
C LYS A 288 -21.21 3.76 2.25
N ASP A 289 -21.68 4.97 2.51
CA ASP A 289 -21.75 5.52 3.86
C ASP A 289 -22.60 4.60 4.75
N VAL A 290 -22.19 4.47 6.01
CA VAL A 290 -22.87 3.64 7.01
C VAL A 290 -23.70 4.55 7.90
N HIS A 291 -25.01 4.33 7.94
CA HIS A 291 -25.90 5.00 8.88
C HIS A 291 -25.90 4.26 10.22
N PHE A 292 -25.39 4.88 11.28
CA PHE A 292 -25.34 4.29 12.62
C PHE A 292 -25.72 5.34 13.68
N ALA A 293 -26.58 4.96 14.62
CA ALA A 293 -27.04 5.81 15.72
C ALA A 293 -27.53 7.22 15.30
N GLY A 294 -28.16 7.34 14.13
CA GLY A 294 -28.67 8.61 13.60
C GLY A 294 -27.62 9.50 12.93
N GLN A 295 -26.41 8.99 12.70
CA GLN A 295 -25.32 9.69 12.01
C GLN A 295 -24.85 8.90 10.78
N ASP A 296 -24.48 9.60 9.72
CA ASP A 296 -23.86 9.00 8.55
C ASP A 296 -22.33 9.01 8.70
N HIS A 297 -21.74 7.83 8.61
CA HIS A 297 -20.29 7.62 8.67
C HIS A 297 -19.76 7.32 7.27
N ARG A 298 -18.94 8.23 6.72
CA ARG A 298 -18.26 7.98 5.46
C ARG A 298 -17.12 6.99 5.64
N VAL A 299 -17.17 5.90 4.90
CA VAL A 299 -16.09 4.91 4.89
C VAL A 299 -15.00 5.35 3.91
N GLY A 300 -13.84 5.75 4.44
CA GLY A 300 -12.68 6.11 3.61
C GLY A 300 -12.13 4.90 2.85
N GLN A 301 -11.65 5.12 1.62
CA GLN A 301 -11.02 4.09 0.81
C GLN A 301 -9.48 4.27 0.81
N GLY A 302 -8.77 3.35 1.44
CA GLY A 302 -7.31 3.25 1.42
C GLY A 302 -6.81 2.62 0.12
N ASN A 303 -6.97 3.34 -0.99
CA ASN A 303 -6.56 2.89 -2.32
C ASN A 303 -5.27 3.57 -2.77
N ASN A 304 -4.31 2.78 -3.25
CA ASN A 304 -3.00 3.24 -3.74
C ASN A 304 -3.09 4.33 -4.82
N VAL A 305 -4.25 4.51 -5.48
CA VAL A 305 -4.50 5.61 -6.42
C VAL A 305 -4.20 6.99 -5.85
N PHE A 306 -4.28 7.18 -4.54
CA PHE A 306 -3.90 8.44 -3.91
C PHE A 306 -2.38 8.65 -3.77
N ILE A 307 -1.57 7.62 -4.04
CA ILE A 307 -0.12 7.62 -3.89
C ILE A 307 0.58 7.54 -5.25
N PHE A 308 0.39 6.45 -6.00
CA PHE A 308 1.22 6.17 -7.17
C PHE A 308 1.22 7.27 -8.25
N PRO A 309 0.10 7.98 -8.53
CA PRO A 309 0.13 9.05 -9.53
C PRO A 309 1.06 10.18 -9.13
N GLY A 310 0.91 10.70 -7.90
CA GLY A 310 1.73 11.80 -7.40
C GLY A 310 3.20 11.41 -7.25
N VAL A 311 3.46 10.20 -6.75
CA VAL A 311 4.82 9.65 -6.62
C VAL A 311 5.49 9.50 -7.98
N GLY A 312 4.81 8.92 -8.97
CA GLY A 312 5.38 8.75 -10.31
C GLY A 312 5.57 10.08 -11.04
N LEU A 313 4.68 11.07 -10.84
CA LEU A 313 4.88 12.42 -11.37
C LEU A 313 6.13 13.07 -10.78
N ALA A 314 6.30 13.03 -9.46
CA ALA A 314 7.49 13.58 -8.82
C ALA A 314 8.77 12.87 -9.29
N ALA A 315 8.72 11.55 -9.47
CA ALA A 315 9.85 10.76 -9.97
C ALA A 315 10.25 11.17 -11.40
N ILE A 316 9.28 11.34 -12.29
CA ILE A 316 9.53 11.79 -13.68
C ILE A 316 10.09 13.21 -13.70
N VAL A 317 9.49 14.13 -12.94
CA VAL A 317 9.87 15.54 -12.92
C VAL A 317 11.24 15.77 -12.29
N SER A 318 11.58 15.02 -11.24
CA SER A 318 12.90 15.08 -10.59
C SER A 318 14.00 14.39 -11.39
N GLN A 319 13.68 13.49 -12.31
CA GLN A 319 14.65 12.64 -13.01
C GLN A 319 15.57 11.88 -12.04
N LEU A 320 15.02 11.45 -10.90
CA LEU A 320 15.75 10.63 -9.92
C LEU A 320 16.23 9.32 -10.56
N SER A 321 17.29 8.73 -9.99
CA SER A 321 17.87 7.46 -10.45
C SER A 321 17.38 6.24 -9.66
N GLU A 322 16.88 6.44 -8.45
CA GLU A 322 16.43 5.41 -7.52
C GLU A 322 15.21 5.88 -6.71
N MET A 323 14.21 5.00 -6.58
CA MET A 323 13.01 5.23 -5.77
C MET A 323 13.22 4.74 -4.33
N SER A 324 13.68 5.61 -3.44
CA SER A 324 13.88 5.25 -2.04
C SER A 324 12.56 4.99 -1.29
N ALA A 325 12.62 4.22 -0.19
CA ALA A 325 11.45 3.98 0.65
C ALA A 325 10.90 5.27 1.31
N ASP A 326 11.76 6.27 1.56
CA ASP A 326 11.38 7.54 2.18
C ASP A 326 10.47 8.39 1.30
N ILE A 327 10.54 8.24 -0.03
CA ILE A 327 9.60 8.88 -0.97
C ILE A 327 8.15 8.50 -0.63
N PHE A 328 7.92 7.22 -0.34
CA PHE A 328 6.59 6.69 0.01
C PHE A 328 6.15 7.15 1.40
N THR A 329 7.07 7.24 2.35
CA THR A 329 6.80 7.84 3.66
C THR A 329 6.40 9.30 3.51
N THR A 330 7.13 10.10 2.71
CA THR A 330 6.77 11.49 2.42
C THR A 330 5.41 11.60 1.73
N ALA A 331 5.11 10.73 0.77
CA ALA A 331 3.82 10.69 0.10
C ALA A 331 2.67 10.37 1.07
N ALA A 332 2.88 9.47 2.03
CA ALA A 332 1.87 9.12 3.04
C ALA A 332 1.52 10.31 3.94
N PHE A 333 2.53 11.03 4.43
CA PHE A 333 2.32 12.25 5.23
C PHE A 333 1.60 13.33 4.41
N ALA A 334 2.03 13.56 3.16
CA ALA A 334 1.38 14.53 2.28
C ALA A 334 -0.08 14.17 1.99
N LEU A 335 -0.40 12.89 1.77
CA LEU A 335 -1.78 12.46 1.55
C LEU A 335 -2.66 12.70 2.79
N ALA A 336 -2.14 12.48 3.99
CA ALA A 336 -2.88 12.71 5.23
C ALA A 336 -3.24 14.19 5.43
N GLU A 337 -2.44 15.12 4.89
CA GLU A 337 -2.72 16.56 4.90
C GLU A 337 -3.87 16.95 3.97
N CYS A 338 -4.21 16.13 2.97
CA CYS A 338 -5.29 16.40 2.02
C CYS A 338 -6.69 16.10 2.57
N VAL A 339 -6.81 15.48 3.74
CA VAL A 339 -8.11 15.22 4.36
C VAL A 339 -8.65 16.51 4.96
N SER A 340 -9.80 16.98 4.47
CA SER A 340 -10.44 18.19 4.99
C SER A 340 -10.83 18.03 6.46
N ASP A 341 -10.81 19.11 7.25
CA ASP A 341 -11.16 19.05 8.67
C ASP A 341 -12.62 18.61 8.89
N VAL A 342 -13.52 18.91 7.95
CA VAL A 342 -14.92 18.45 7.97
C VAL A 342 -15.00 16.94 7.80
N ASP A 343 -14.31 16.40 6.82
CA ASP A 343 -14.28 14.96 6.57
C ASP A 343 -13.60 14.23 7.74
N LEU A 344 -12.51 14.78 8.26
CA LEU A 344 -11.81 14.23 9.41
C LEU A 344 -12.71 14.21 10.66
N ALA A 345 -13.42 15.31 10.95
CA ALA A 345 -14.36 15.40 12.06
C ALA A 345 -15.53 14.41 11.95
N SER A 346 -15.93 14.04 10.73
CA SER A 346 -16.92 12.98 10.49
C SER A 346 -16.37 11.55 10.56
N GLY A 347 -15.07 11.38 10.83
CA GLY A 347 -14.42 10.09 10.98
C GLY A 347 -13.75 9.53 9.73
N ALA A 348 -13.80 10.24 8.60
CA ALA A 348 -13.14 9.82 7.38
C ALA A 348 -11.65 10.18 7.40
N VAL A 349 -10.79 9.19 7.16
CA VAL A 349 -9.32 9.34 7.22
C VAL A 349 -8.64 9.40 5.86
N TYR A 350 -9.43 9.48 4.79
CA TYR A 350 -8.96 9.64 3.41
C TYR A 350 -9.73 10.75 2.70
N PRO A 351 -9.08 11.47 1.76
CA PRO A 351 -9.73 12.51 0.97
C PRO A 351 -10.68 11.91 -0.09
N ARG A 352 -11.41 12.77 -0.81
CA ARG A 352 -12.38 12.31 -1.81
C ARG A 352 -11.68 12.03 -3.14
N ILE A 353 -12.05 10.94 -3.81
CA ILE A 353 -11.48 10.58 -5.12
C ILE A 353 -11.76 11.63 -6.21
N SER A 354 -12.82 12.42 -6.07
CA SER A 354 -13.11 13.55 -6.96
C SER A 354 -12.01 14.62 -6.97
N GLU A 355 -11.17 14.65 -5.93
CA GLU A 355 -10.06 15.59 -5.76
C GLU A 355 -8.72 14.96 -6.16
N LEU A 356 -8.72 13.78 -6.79
CA LEU A 356 -7.51 13.01 -7.09
C LEU A 356 -6.42 13.84 -7.79
N ARG A 357 -6.81 14.76 -8.68
CA ARG A 357 -5.86 15.59 -9.43
C ARG A 357 -5.13 16.61 -8.55
N SER A 358 -5.85 17.30 -7.67
CA SER A 358 -5.23 18.22 -6.71
C SER A 358 -4.43 17.48 -5.64
N ILE A 359 -4.91 16.32 -5.19
CA ILE A 359 -4.17 15.44 -4.26
C ILE A 359 -2.86 14.98 -4.89
N SER A 360 -2.89 14.52 -6.15
CA SER A 360 -1.68 14.06 -6.86
C SER A 360 -0.66 15.18 -7.00
N LEU A 361 -1.10 16.42 -7.27
CA LEU A 361 -0.24 17.59 -7.29
C LEU A 361 0.38 17.87 -5.91
N HIS A 362 -0.40 17.79 -4.82
CA HIS A 362 0.10 18.01 -3.46
C HIS A 362 1.14 16.96 -3.07
N VAL A 363 0.82 15.68 -3.28
CA VAL A 363 1.73 14.56 -3.04
C VAL A 363 3.01 14.71 -3.87
N ALA A 364 2.89 14.98 -5.17
CA ALA A 364 4.05 15.18 -6.04
C ALA A 364 4.92 16.35 -5.58
N THR A 365 4.30 17.46 -5.16
CA THR A 365 5.01 18.65 -4.67
C THR A 365 5.77 18.34 -3.38
N ALA A 366 5.17 17.62 -2.43
CA ALA A 366 5.81 17.25 -1.18
C ALA A 366 7.00 16.31 -1.41
N VAL A 367 6.82 15.30 -2.27
CA VAL A 367 7.88 14.36 -2.65
C VAL A 367 9.03 15.09 -3.37
N LEU A 368 8.71 15.97 -4.34
CA LEU A 368 9.73 16.74 -5.06
C LEU A 368 10.52 17.66 -4.13
N LYS A 369 9.84 18.30 -3.17
CA LYS A 369 10.50 19.12 -2.12
C LYS A 369 11.49 18.29 -1.30
N ASP A 370 11.13 17.07 -0.92
CA ASP A 370 12.01 16.18 -0.16
C ASP A 370 13.22 15.73 -0.99
N ILE A 371 13.02 15.36 -2.26
CA ILE A 371 14.09 15.02 -3.19
C ILE A 371 15.08 16.18 -3.34
N VAL A 372 14.59 17.38 -3.67
CA VAL A 372 15.42 18.58 -3.86
C VAL A 372 16.14 18.97 -2.57
N ARG A 373 15.52 18.80 -1.40
CA ARG A 373 16.16 19.07 -0.11
C ARG A 373 17.34 18.13 0.17
N ASN A 374 17.22 16.87 -0.22
CA ASN A 374 18.24 15.85 0.04
C ASN A 374 19.36 15.85 -1.02
N ASP A 375 19.20 16.59 -2.12
CA ASP A 375 20.24 16.88 -3.11
C ASP A 375 20.39 18.40 -3.28
N PRO A 376 21.28 19.06 -2.52
CA PRO A 376 21.53 20.49 -2.66
C PRO A 376 21.98 20.92 -4.06
N SER A 377 22.50 20.00 -4.88
CA SER A 377 22.94 20.26 -6.25
C SER A 377 21.84 20.05 -7.30
N HIS A 378 20.63 19.68 -6.86
CA HIS A 378 19.52 19.42 -7.76
C HIS A 378 19.19 20.65 -8.63
N PRO A 379 18.94 20.50 -9.94
CA PRO A 379 18.69 21.64 -10.83
C PRO A 379 17.49 22.52 -10.45
N LEU A 380 16.55 21.95 -9.69
CA LEU A 380 15.33 22.64 -9.21
C LEU A 380 15.52 23.36 -7.87
N THR A 381 16.72 23.35 -7.28
CA THR A 381 17.01 24.09 -6.04
C THR A 381 16.72 25.58 -6.22
N GLY A 382 15.93 26.15 -5.29
CA GLY A 382 15.53 27.55 -5.32
C GLY A 382 14.40 27.91 -6.28
N GLN A 383 13.82 26.93 -6.99
CA GLN A 383 12.68 27.15 -7.89
C GLN A 383 11.33 26.97 -7.18
N ASP A 384 10.26 27.48 -7.79
CA ASP A 384 8.88 27.15 -7.40
C ASP A 384 8.52 25.75 -7.92
N LEU A 385 8.70 24.76 -7.04
CA LEU A 385 8.51 23.35 -7.37
C LEU A 385 7.05 23.00 -7.74
N GLN A 386 6.07 23.69 -7.15
CA GLN A 386 4.67 23.43 -7.46
C GLN A 386 4.31 23.95 -8.85
N GLN A 387 4.74 25.17 -9.18
CA GLN A 387 4.57 25.72 -10.53
C GLN A 387 5.33 24.92 -11.58
N HIS A 388 6.52 24.42 -11.23
CA HIS A 388 7.26 23.53 -12.11
C HIS A 388 6.47 22.25 -12.42
N ILE A 389 5.92 21.57 -11.41
CA ILE A 389 5.08 20.38 -11.62
C ILE A 389 3.84 20.72 -12.47
N LEU A 390 3.12 21.80 -12.14
CA LEU A 390 1.95 22.23 -12.90
C LEU A 390 2.24 22.42 -14.39
N SER A 391 3.41 22.99 -14.72
CA SER A 391 3.84 23.17 -16.11
C SER A 391 4.08 21.86 -16.88
N GLN A 392 4.29 20.74 -16.16
CA GLN A 392 4.50 19.41 -16.72
C GLN A 392 3.22 18.57 -16.76
N MET A 393 2.16 18.98 -16.07
CA MET A 393 0.89 18.25 -16.06
C MET A 393 0.14 18.45 -17.38
N TRP A 394 -0.12 17.35 -18.07
CA TRP A 394 -0.93 17.29 -19.28
C TRP A 394 -2.39 17.65 -18.99
N GLU A 395 -2.96 18.49 -19.85
CA GLU A 395 -4.36 18.88 -19.83
C GLU A 395 -5.12 18.26 -21.01
N PRO A 396 -6.37 17.77 -20.80
CA PRO A 396 -7.20 17.16 -21.85
C PRO A 396 -7.82 18.22 -22.78
N VAL A 397 -6.98 19.02 -23.42
CA VAL A 397 -7.39 20.07 -24.37
C VAL A 397 -7.08 19.65 -25.80
N TYR A 398 -8.03 19.89 -26.72
CA TYR A 398 -7.77 19.67 -28.14
C TYR A 398 -6.67 20.60 -28.62
N LEU A 399 -5.63 20.03 -29.23
CA LEU A 399 -4.57 20.81 -29.85
C LEU A 399 -5.03 21.36 -31.20
N PRO A 400 -4.60 22.58 -31.58
CA PRO A 400 -4.91 23.12 -32.89
C PRO A 400 -4.27 22.26 -33.99
N TYR A 401 -5.04 21.91 -35.02
CA TYR A 401 -4.50 21.24 -36.19
C TYR A 401 -3.59 22.18 -36.96
N ARG A 402 -2.36 21.75 -37.21
CA ARG A 402 -1.47 22.41 -38.19
C ARG A 402 -1.48 21.57 -39.46
N ARG A 403 -1.86 22.18 -40.59
CA ARG A 403 -1.71 21.54 -41.89
C ARG A 403 -0.22 21.40 -42.17
N VAL A 404 0.25 20.16 -42.28
CA VAL A 404 1.65 19.80 -42.61
C VAL A 404 1.76 19.55 -44.10
#